data_AF-A0A399YR30-F1
#
_entry.id   AF-A0A399YR30-F1
#
_cell.length_a   1.000
_cell.length_b   1.000
_cell.length_c   1.000
_cell.angle_alpha   90.00
_cell.angle_beta   90.00
_cell.angle_gamma   90.00
#
_symmetry.space_group_name_H-M   'P 1'
#
loop_
_entity.id
_entity.type
_entity.pdbx_description
1 polymer ?
#
loop_
_entity_poly.entity_id
_entity_poly.type
_entity_poly.pdbx_seq_one_letter_code
_entity_poly.pdbx_strand_id
1 'polypeptide(L)'
;MTIYGLYAREVGGWLSVSALIRLMAELGVDEPAVRSSISRLKRRGILEAERVDGRAGYALSAHAREILEAGDRRIFRRRRGTLDEGWVLAVFSVPESERRRRHTLRSRLSWLGFGSVGPGVWIAPAHLTEEARDVLVREELAEYVDLFEGRYLGFAAAPEQVARWWDLEGLDALYEQFCSDFEPVLARWRAARGKDETGMAFADYVRVLTSWRRLPYLDPGLAPELLPRDWSGTKAADLFFALQRRLEEPSHRFVTEVR
;
A
#
# COMPACT_ATOMS: atom_id res chain seq x y z
N MET A 1 7.42 4.47 9.11
CA MET A 1 6.13 4.66 8.41
C MET A 1 5.12 3.63 8.82
N THR A 2 5.34 2.32 8.60
CA THR A 2 4.38 1.27 8.97
C THR A 2 3.93 1.34 10.44
N ILE A 3 4.86 1.46 11.38
CA ILE A 3 4.54 1.63 12.82
C ILE A 3 3.63 2.85 13.07
N TYR A 4 3.88 3.96 12.38
CA TYR A 4 3.02 5.15 12.53
C TYR A 4 1.66 4.96 11.86
N GLY A 5 1.61 4.31 10.69
CA GLY A 5 0.34 4.01 10.00
C GLY A 5 -0.56 3.09 10.82
N LEU A 6 0.02 2.02 11.37
CA LEU A 6 -0.69 1.06 12.21
C LEU A 6 -1.11 1.65 13.55
N TYR A 7 -0.14 2.12 14.34
CA TYR A 7 -0.38 2.32 15.77
C TYR A 7 -0.53 3.77 16.14
N ALA A 8 0.12 4.71 15.43
CA ALA A 8 0.08 6.11 15.87
C ALA A 8 -1.34 6.65 15.91
N ARG A 9 -2.24 6.20 15.01
CA ARG A 9 -3.65 6.63 15.00
C ARG A 9 -4.40 6.27 16.26
N GLU A 10 -4.23 5.04 16.72
CA GLU A 10 -4.89 4.54 17.92
C GLU A 10 -4.33 5.15 19.20
N VAL A 11 -3.10 5.67 19.15
CA VAL A 11 -2.41 6.22 20.31
C VAL A 11 -2.35 7.75 20.34
N GLY A 12 -3.18 8.44 19.55
CA GLY A 12 -3.29 9.92 19.55
C GLY A 12 -2.35 10.65 18.59
N GLY A 13 -1.82 9.93 17.60
CA GLY A 13 -0.96 10.44 16.53
C GLY A 13 0.51 10.58 16.89
N TRP A 14 0.93 10.19 18.10
CA TRP A 14 2.24 10.52 18.69
C TRP A 14 2.92 9.31 19.34
N LEU A 15 4.25 9.21 19.22
CA LEU A 15 5.08 8.22 19.90
C LEU A 15 6.32 8.86 20.53
N SER A 16 6.66 8.46 21.76
CA SER A 16 7.89 8.89 22.43
C SER A 16 9.13 8.29 21.75
N VAL A 17 10.28 8.96 21.88
CA VAL A 17 11.54 8.44 21.32
C VAL A 17 11.92 7.11 21.95
N SER A 18 11.71 6.94 23.26
CA SER A 18 11.98 5.70 23.97
C SER A 18 11.08 4.56 23.51
N ALA A 19 9.78 4.80 23.30
CA ALA A 19 8.86 3.80 22.76
C ALA A 19 9.29 3.39 21.34
N LEU A 20 9.63 4.35 20.47
CA LEU A 20 10.11 4.04 19.12
C LEU A 20 11.38 3.18 19.14
N ILE A 21 12.34 3.46 20.02
CA ILE A 21 13.56 2.65 20.14
C ILE A 21 13.22 1.22 20.58
N ARG A 22 12.35 1.05 21.59
CA ARG A 22 11.92 -0.28 22.06
C ARG A 22 11.18 -1.07 20.98
N LEU A 23 10.24 -0.44 20.28
CA LEU A 23 9.51 -1.06 19.17
C LEU A 23 10.46 -1.48 18.03
N MET A 24 11.41 -0.62 17.68
CA MET A 24 12.35 -0.89 16.60
C MET A 24 13.41 -1.94 17.00
N ALA A 25 13.76 -2.05 18.29
CA ALA A 25 14.63 -3.11 18.79
C ALA A 25 14.01 -4.50 18.58
N GLU A 26 12.69 -4.64 18.75
CA GLU A 26 11.96 -5.89 18.45
C GLU A 26 12.03 -6.28 16.97
N LEU A 27 12.25 -5.30 16.09
CA LEU A 27 12.52 -5.50 14.66
C LEU A 27 13.99 -5.77 14.34
N GLY A 28 14.87 -5.75 15.33
CA GLY A 28 16.33 -5.91 15.17
C GLY A 28 17.03 -4.63 14.70
N VAL A 29 16.45 -3.45 14.92
CA VAL A 29 17.02 -2.17 14.50
C VAL A 29 17.62 -1.43 15.69
N ASP A 30 18.88 -1.03 15.57
CA ASP A 30 19.59 -0.31 16.62
C ASP A 30 19.14 1.15 16.78
N GLU A 31 19.37 1.70 17.98
CA GLU A 31 18.98 3.07 18.31
C GLU A 31 19.55 4.14 17.35
N PRO A 32 20.84 4.10 16.94
CA PRO A 32 21.38 5.03 15.93
C PRO A 32 20.58 5.02 14.62
N ALA A 33 20.21 3.84 14.11
CA ALA A 33 19.43 3.70 12.88
C ALA A 33 17.99 4.23 13.06
N VAL A 34 17.39 4.06 14.24
CA VAL A 34 16.09 4.66 14.59
C VAL A 34 16.17 6.18 14.52
N ARG A 35 17.14 6.80 15.20
CA ARG A 35 17.32 8.26 15.22
C ARG A 35 17.58 8.83 13.83
N SER A 36 18.39 8.13 13.03
CA SER A 36 18.65 8.48 11.63
C SER A 36 17.37 8.44 10.79
N SER A 37 16.53 7.42 10.97
CA SER A 37 15.25 7.27 10.29
C SER A 37 14.24 8.36 10.67
N ILE A 38 14.15 8.70 11.95
CA ILE A 38 13.32 9.81 12.45
C ILE A 38 13.77 11.14 11.84
N SER A 39 15.09 11.41 11.84
CA SER A 39 15.66 12.62 11.23
C SER A 39 15.28 12.75 9.75
N ARG A 40 15.32 11.65 8.99
CA ARG A 40 14.89 11.63 7.59
C ARG A 40 13.40 11.92 7.43
N LEU A 41 12.55 11.32 8.26
CA LEU A 41 11.10 11.54 8.20
C LEU A 41 10.72 12.98 8.58
N LYS A 42 11.39 13.56 9.58
CA LYS A 42 11.25 14.98 9.93
C LYS A 42 11.65 15.90 8.78
N ARG A 43 12.81 15.66 8.16
CA ARG A 43 13.27 16.43 6.99
C ARG A 43 12.32 16.35 5.79
N ARG A 44 11.54 15.28 5.69
CA ARG A 44 10.51 15.09 4.65
C ARG A 44 9.14 15.66 5.03
N GLY A 45 9.02 16.34 6.18
CA GLY A 45 7.75 16.90 6.66
C GLY A 45 6.71 15.84 7.08
N ILE A 46 7.16 14.61 7.32
CA ILE A 46 6.26 13.50 7.70
C ILE A 46 6.04 13.45 9.22
N LEU A 47 7.08 13.79 9.98
CA LEU A 47 7.03 13.80 11.44
C LEU A 47 7.32 15.20 11.97
N GLU A 48 6.54 15.59 12.98
CA GLU A 48 6.68 16.83 13.72
C GLU A 48 7.14 16.51 15.15
N ALA A 49 8.08 17.30 15.67
CA ALA A 49 8.56 17.10 17.03
C ALA A 49 7.55 17.67 18.01
N GLU A 50 7.17 16.89 19.02
CA GLU A 50 6.15 17.27 19.98
C GLU A 50 6.49 16.72 21.37
N ARG A 51 6.14 17.47 22.41
CA ARG A 51 6.26 17.04 23.80
C ARG A 51 4.88 16.81 24.40
N VAL A 52 4.65 15.60 24.90
CA VAL A 52 3.44 15.20 25.61
C VAL A 52 3.85 14.74 27.00
N ASP A 53 3.23 15.32 28.05
CA ASP A 53 3.51 15.03 29.46
C ASP A 53 5.01 15.06 29.82
N GLY A 54 5.73 16.05 29.30
CA GLY A 54 7.17 16.23 29.53
C GLY A 54 8.08 15.26 28.75
N ARG A 55 7.52 14.27 28.03
CA ARG A 55 8.28 13.31 27.21
C ARG A 55 8.47 13.84 25.80
N ALA A 56 9.69 13.76 25.27
CA ALA A 56 9.96 14.09 23.88
C ALA A 56 9.53 12.94 22.95
N GLY A 57 8.84 13.29 21.87
CA GLY A 57 8.39 12.35 20.86
C GLY A 57 8.12 13.03 19.52
N TYR A 58 7.44 12.30 18.66
CA TYR A 58 7.12 12.74 17.32
C TYR A 58 5.68 12.35 16.98
N ALA A 59 4.97 13.27 16.34
CA ALA A 59 3.66 13.04 15.76
C ALA A 59 3.71 13.05 14.24
N LEU A 60 2.71 12.42 13.60
CA LEU A 60 2.49 12.60 12.16
C LEU A 60 2.10 14.05 11.88
N SER A 61 2.60 14.63 10.79
CA SER A 61 2.05 15.90 10.28
C SER A 61 0.63 15.71 9.75
N ALA A 62 -0.15 16.80 9.61
CA ALA A 62 -1.50 16.74 9.04
C ALA A 62 -1.51 16.07 7.65
N HIS A 63 -0.60 16.51 6.78
CA HIS A 63 -0.42 15.95 5.45
C HIS A 63 -0.06 14.45 5.47
N ALA A 64 0.80 14.02 6.40
CA ALA A 64 1.16 12.60 6.51
C ALA A 64 0.00 11.73 6.99
N ARG A 65 -0.90 12.28 7.83
CA ARG A 65 -2.13 11.57 8.24
C ARG A 65 -3.04 11.33 7.04
N GLU A 66 -3.31 12.34 6.22
CA GLU A 66 -4.14 12.24 5.01
C GLU A 66 -3.59 11.19 4.02
N ILE A 67 -2.28 11.21 3.76
CA ILE A 67 -1.63 10.21 2.89
C ILE A 67 -1.86 8.79 3.41
N LEU A 68 -1.67 8.58 4.71
CA LEU A 68 -1.86 7.28 5.32
C LEU A 68 -3.35 6.86 5.31
N GLU A 69 -4.31 7.80 5.38
CA GLU A 69 -5.75 7.49 5.37
C GLU A 69 -6.21 7.03 4.00
N ALA A 70 -5.71 7.69 2.96
CA ALA A 70 -5.90 7.23 1.58
C ALA A 70 -5.29 5.84 1.39
N GLY A 71 -4.08 5.61 1.92
CA GLY A 71 -3.39 4.34 1.76
C GLY A 71 -4.03 3.15 2.47
N ASP A 72 -4.57 3.34 3.68
CA ASP A 72 -5.21 2.27 4.44
C ASP A 72 -6.41 1.67 3.71
N ARG A 73 -7.19 2.50 3.00
CA ARG A 73 -8.30 2.01 2.17
C ARG A 73 -7.83 1.01 1.12
N ARG A 74 -6.64 1.22 0.54
CA ARG A 74 -6.07 0.35 -0.49
C ARG A 74 -5.37 -0.88 0.09
N ILE A 75 -4.73 -0.74 1.25
CA ILE A 75 -3.98 -1.81 1.91
C ILE A 75 -4.91 -2.87 2.53
N PHE A 76 -6.00 -2.43 3.17
CA PHE A 76 -6.86 -3.29 3.98
C PHE A 76 -8.20 -3.65 3.34
N ARG A 77 -8.58 -3.04 2.20
CA ARG A 77 -9.78 -3.46 1.47
C ARG A 77 -9.42 -4.33 0.28
N ARG A 78 -9.99 -5.52 0.25
CA ARG A 78 -9.97 -6.41 -0.92
C ARG A 78 -11.03 -5.96 -1.92
N ARG A 79 -10.79 -4.86 -2.63
CA ARG A 79 -11.65 -4.49 -3.75
C ARG A 79 -11.21 -5.24 -4.99
N ARG A 80 -12.12 -6.01 -5.57
CA ARG A 80 -11.97 -6.60 -6.90
C ARG A 80 -13.06 -6.06 -7.78
N GLY A 81 -12.69 -5.88 -9.03
CA GLY A 81 -13.58 -5.54 -10.10
C GLY A 81 -14.56 -6.64 -10.44
N THR A 82 -15.56 -6.27 -11.23
CA THR A 82 -16.50 -7.20 -11.87
C THR A 82 -16.47 -6.98 -13.38
N LEU A 83 -16.80 -8.00 -14.16
CA LEU A 83 -16.76 -7.90 -15.63
C LEU A 83 -17.68 -6.80 -16.19
N ASP A 84 -18.75 -6.47 -15.48
CA ASP A 84 -19.77 -5.50 -15.86
C ASP A 84 -19.49 -4.06 -15.38
N GLU A 85 -18.49 -3.84 -14.51
CA GLU A 85 -18.21 -2.51 -13.95
C GLU A 85 -17.67 -1.52 -15.00
N GLY A 86 -17.14 -2.03 -16.11
CA GLY A 86 -16.54 -1.22 -17.16
C GLY A 86 -15.14 -0.70 -16.81
N TRP A 87 -14.69 0.28 -17.59
CA TRP A 87 -13.34 0.81 -17.55
C TRP A 87 -13.35 2.32 -17.46
N VAL A 88 -12.33 2.87 -16.81
CA VAL A 88 -11.95 4.27 -16.94
C VAL A 88 -10.70 4.36 -17.81
N LEU A 89 -10.74 5.27 -18.79
CA LEU A 89 -9.60 5.62 -19.62
C LEU A 89 -9.10 7.00 -19.22
N ALA A 90 -7.78 7.11 -19.04
CA ALA A 90 -7.09 8.38 -18.94
C ALA A 90 -6.35 8.64 -20.26
N VAL A 91 -6.84 9.62 -21.01
CA VAL A 91 -6.18 10.11 -22.22
C VAL A 91 -5.46 11.38 -21.84
N PHE A 92 -4.14 11.42 -22.01
CA PHE A 92 -3.36 12.59 -21.66
C PHE A 92 -2.54 13.12 -22.81
N SER A 93 -2.38 14.44 -22.80
CA SER A 93 -1.50 15.17 -23.70
C SER A 93 -0.70 16.16 -22.89
N VAL A 94 0.64 16.01 -22.90
CA VAL A 94 1.55 16.90 -22.18
C VAL A 94 2.51 17.52 -23.21
N PRO A 95 2.62 18.86 -23.27
CA PRO A 95 3.58 19.54 -24.14
C PRO A 95 5.01 19.02 -23.95
N GLU A 96 5.80 18.98 -25.03
CA GLU A 96 7.17 18.44 -24.94
C GLU A 96 8.06 19.26 -24.00
N SER A 97 7.81 20.57 -23.89
CA SER A 97 8.45 21.46 -22.92
C SER A 97 8.29 21.00 -21.47
N GLU A 98 7.25 20.23 -21.17
CA GLU A 98 6.86 19.79 -19.83
C GLU A 98 7.09 18.30 -19.60
N ARG A 99 8.11 17.71 -20.23
CA ARG A 99 8.48 16.29 -20.09
C ARG A 99 8.48 15.76 -18.64
N ARG A 100 8.81 16.61 -17.66
CA ARG A 100 8.75 16.24 -16.23
C ARG A 100 7.33 15.95 -15.76
N ARG A 101 6.35 16.78 -16.12
CA ARG A 101 4.92 16.54 -15.83
C ARG A 101 4.44 15.24 -16.46
N ARG A 102 4.85 14.94 -17.70
CA ARG A 102 4.56 13.67 -18.38
C ARG A 102 5.10 12.46 -17.62
N HIS A 103 6.34 12.52 -17.14
CA HIS A 103 6.92 11.44 -16.33
C HIS A 103 6.15 11.27 -15.01
N THR A 104 5.87 12.37 -14.29
CA THR A 104 5.06 12.34 -13.07
C THR A 104 3.70 11.72 -13.32
N LEU A 105 3.02 12.10 -14.40
CA LEU A 105 1.70 11.59 -14.74
C LEU A 105 1.69 10.07 -14.97
N ARG A 106 2.63 9.56 -15.77
CA ARG A 106 2.80 8.11 -16.00
C ARG A 106 3.09 7.37 -14.70
N SER A 107 3.96 7.92 -13.85
CA SER A 107 4.25 7.34 -12.54
C SER A 107 3.03 7.33 -11.62
N ARG A 108 2.20 8.37 -11.64
CA ARG A 108 0.97 8.44 -10.84
C ARG A 108 -0.10 7.48 -11.34
N LEU A 109 -0.34 7.41 -12.65
CA LEU A 109 -1.29 6.46 -13.23
C LEU A 109 -0.89 5.02 -12.94
N SER A 110 0.39 4.68 -13.11
CA SER A 110 0.93 3.36 -12.75
C SER A 110 0.73 3.06 -11.25
N TRP A 111 0.99 4.02 -10.37
CA TRP A 111 0.76 3.88 -8.92
C TRP A 111 -0.71 3.79 -8.51
N LEU A 112 -1.62 4.31 -9.33
CA LEU A 112 -3.07 4.16 -9.17
C LEU A 112 -3.57 2.79 -9.67
N GLY A 113 -2.71 2.01 -10.32
CA GLY A 113 -3.05 0.72 -10.91
C GLY A 113 -3.46 0.80 -12.39
N PHE A 114 -3.32 1.92 -13.07
CA PHE A 114 -3.64 1.98 -14.50
C PHE A 114 -2.62 1.19 -15.33
N GLY A 115 -3.12 0.48 -16.34
CA GLY A 115 -2.34 -0.16 -17.39
C GLY A 115 -2.15 0.77 -18.59
N SER A 116 -1.09 0.54 -19.35
CA SER A 116 -0.74 1.34 -20.53
C SER A 116 -1.29 0.68 -21.81
N VAL A 117 -2.31 1.28 -22.42
CA VAL A 117 -2.88 0.80 -23.70
C VAL A 117 -2.03 1.26 -24.88
N GLY A 118 -1.46 2.46 -24.79
CA GLY A 118 -0.65 3.06 -25.84
C GLY A 118 -0.05 4.41 -25.41
N PRO A 119 0.64 5.11 -26.33
CA PRO A 119 1.15 6.45 -26.04
C PRO A 119 0.02 7.39 -25.62
N GLY A 120 0.08 7.91 -24.39
CA GLY A 120 -0.92 8.84 -23.85
C GLY A 120 -2.27 8.21 -23.48
N VAL A 121 -2.45 6.88 -23.58
CA VAL A 121 -3.71 6.21 -23.26
C VAL A 121 -3.50 5.15 -22.20
N TRP A 122 -4.18 5.33 -21.07
CA TRP A 122 -4.12 4.45 -19.91
C TRP A 122 -5.52 3.98 -19.54
N ILE A 123 -5.62 2.80 -18.96
CA ILE A 123 -6.90 2.15 -18.63
C ILE A 123 -6.86 1.55 -17.23
N ALA A 124 -7.99 1.56 -16.54
CA ALA A 124 -8.18 0.93 -15.24
C ALA A 124 -9.63 0.47 -15.06
N PRO A 125 -9.91 -0.47 -14.16
CA PRO A 125 -11.27 -0.72 -13.68
C PRO A 125 -11.99 0.58 -13.26
N ALA A 126 -13.28 0.72 -13.62
CA ALA A 126 -14.03 1.97 -13.40
C ALA A 126 -14.11 2.39 -11.92
N HIS A 127 -13.94 1.46 -10.98
CA HIS A 127 -13.94 1.79 -9.56
C HIS A 127 -12.74 2.63 -9.11
N LEU A 128 -11.70 2.77 -9.93
CA LEU A 128 -10.54 3.63 -9.66
C LEU A 128 -10.75 5.08 -10.10
N THR A 129 -11.90 5.43 -10.70
CA THR A 129 -12.18 6.78 -11.24
C THR A 129 -12.06 7.88 -10.18
N GLU A 130 -12.73 7.75 -9.04
CA GLU A 130 -12.72 8.78 -8.00
C GLU A 130 -11.33 8.95 -7.39
N GLU A 131 -10.63 7.84 -7.11
CA GLU A 131 -9.25 7.89 -6.62
C GLU A 131 -8.32 8.57 -7.64
N ALA A 132 -8.48 8.27 -8.92
CA ALA A 132 -7.71 8.90 -9.98
C ALA A 132 -7.98 10.42 -10.07
N ARG A 133 -9.25 10.84 -10.01
CA ARG A 133 -9.63 12.26 -10.00
C ARG A 133 -8.98 13.00 -8.83
N ASP A 134 -9.10 12.46 -7.62
CA ASP A 134 -8.53 13.05 -6.40
C ASP A 134 -7.02 13.26 -6.52
N VAL A 135 -6.29 12.23 -7.01
CA VAL A 135 -4.84 12.31 -7.16
C VAL A 135 -4.44 13.28 -8.28
N LEU A 136 -5.13 13.27 -9.42
CA LEU A 136 -4.82 14.17 -10.53
C LEU A 136 -5.07 15.63 -10.18
N VAL A 137 -6.12 15.94 -9.42
CA VAL A 137 -6.37 17.31 -8.93
C VAL A 137 -5.32 17.72 -7.90
N ARG A 138 -5.08 16.89 -6.88
CA ARG A 138 -4.14 17.19 -5.79
C ARG A 138 -2.71 17.41 -6.27
N GLU A 139 -2.29 16.71 -7.33
CA GLU A 139 -0.94 16.82 -7.89
C GLU A 139 -0.85 17.84 -9.04
N GLU A 140 -1.91 18.62 -9.30
CA GLU A 140 -1.98 19.61 -10.38
C GLU A 140 -1.68 19.00 -11.76
N LEU A 141 -2.32 17.88 -12.06
CA LEU A 141 -2.15 17.12 -13.30
C LEU A 141 -3.44 17.06 -14.13
N ALA A 142 -4.57 17.48 -13.56
CA ALA A 142 -5.88 17.39 -14.20
C ALA A 142 -5.97 18.13 -15.55
N GLU A 143 -5.23 19.23 -15.73
CA GLU A 143 -5.23 20.00 -16.99
C GLU A 143 -4.69 19.22 -18.20
N TYR A 144 -3.92 18.15 -17.97
CA TYR A 144 -3.30 17.35 -19.03
C TYR A 144 -4.10 16.09 -19.37
N VAL A 145 -5.19 15.79 -18.66
CA VAL A 145 -5.88 14.49 -18.72
C VAL A 145 -7.38 14.66 -18.91
N ASP A 146 -7.90 13.97 -19.91
CA ASP A 146 -9.32 13.69 -20.05
C ASP A 146 -9.63 12.28 -19.55
N LEU A 147 -10.67 12.16 -18.72
CA LEU A 147 -11.16 10.88 -18.21
C LEU A 147 -12.44 10.47 -18.93
N PHE A 148 -12.48 9.23 -19.40
CA PHE A 148 -13.64 8.64 -20.06
C PHE A 148 -14.04 7.36 -19.36
N GLU A 149 -15.34 7.12 -19.21
CA GLU A 149 -15.86 5.82 -18.82
C GLU A 149 -16.35 5.06 -20.05
N GLY A 150 -16.13 3.75 -20.08
CA GLY A 150 -16.49 2.94 -21.23
C GLY A 150 -16.48 1.45 -20.98
N ARG A 151 -16.87 0.70 -22.02
CA ARG A 151 -16.83 -0.76 -22.04
C ARG A 151 -15.88 -1.22 -23.12
N TYR A 152 -15.16 -2.33 -22.86
CA TYR A 152 -14.36 -2.97 -23.88
C TYR A 152 -15.25 -3.73 -24.85
N LEU A 153 -15.21 -3.36 -26.13
CA LEU A 153 -16.10 -3.91 -27.17
C LEU A 153 -15.49 -5.06 -27.98
N GLY A 154 -14.23 -5.45 -27.72
CA GLY A 154 -13.65 -6.68 -28.25
C GLY A 154 -12.63 -6.51 -29.38
N PHE A 155 -12.73 -7.39 -30.39
CA PHE A 155 -11.72 -7.85 -31.37
C PHE A 155 -10.67 -8.85 -30.86
N ALA A 156 -10.48 -8.95 -29.54
CA ALA A 156 -9.71 -10.00 -28.88
C ALA A 156 -10.39 -10.40 -27.57
N ALA A 157 -9.96 -11.51 -26.97
CA ALA A 157 -10.42 -11.88 -25.65
C ALA A 157 -9.90 -10.86 -24.61
N ALA A 158 -10.76 -10.43 -23.69
CA ALA A 158 -10.38 -9.43 -22.68
C ALA A 158 -9.12 -9.82 -21.86
N PRO A 159 -8.94 -11.08 -21.40
CA PRO A 159 -7.72 -11.49 -20.70
C PRO A 159 -6.43 -11.28 -21.51
N GLU A 160 -6.47 -11.47 -22.84
CA GLU A 160 -5.30 -11.28 -23.71
C GLU A 160 -4.89 -9.80 -23.78
N GLN A 161 -5.85 -8.89 -23.75
CA GLN A 161 -5.56 -7.45 -23.75
C GLN A 161 -5.10 -6.96 -22.39
N VAL A 162 -5.72 -7.45 -21.32
CA VAL A 162 -5.30 -7.13 -19.94
C VAL A 162 -3.83 -7.51 -19.73
N ALA A 163 -3.40 -8.69 -20.20
CA ALA A 163 -2.00 -9.10 -20.14
C ALA A 163 -1.04 -8.23 -20.97
N ARG A 164 -1.53 -7.42 -21.91
CA ARG A 164 -0.73 -6.43 -22.67
C ARG A 164 -0.70 -5.07 -22.01
N TRP A 165 -1.75 -4.69 -21.29
CA TRP A 165 -1.87 -3.39 -20.64
C TRP A 165 -1.16 -3.35 -19.27
N TRP A 166 -1.10 -4.49 -18.58
CA TRP A 166 -0.42 -4.66 -17.30
C TRP A 166 0.70 -5.69 -17.38
N ASP A 167 1.76 -5.46 -16.60
CA ASP A 167 2.78 -6.48 -16.30
C ASP A 167 2.25 -7.45 -15.24
N LEU A 168 1.35 -8.34 -15.66
CA LEU A 168 0.77 -9.34 -14.76
C LEU A 168 1.83 -10.35 -14.28
N GLU A 169 2.79 -10.71 -15.12
CA GLU A 169 3.87 -11.63 -14.76
C GLU A 169 4.74 -11.06 -13.64
N GLY A 170 5.17 -9.81 -13.77
CA GLY A 170 5.94 -9.12 -12.73
C GLY A 170 5.14 -8.95 -11.44
N LEU A 171 3.83 -8.68 -11.52
CA LEU A 171 2.97 -8.58 -10.34
C LEU A 171 2.74 -9.96 -9.68
N ASP A 172 2.56 -11.02 -10.45
CA ASP A 172 2.40 -12.38 -9.94
C ASP A 172 3.66 -12.84 -9.19
N ALA A 173 4.85 -12.59 -9.76
CA ALA A 173 6.12 -12.90 -9.12
C ALA A 173 6.29 -12.19 -7.76
N LEU A 174 5.77 -10.96 -7.63
CA LEU A 174 5.76 -10.25 -6.34
C LEU A 174 4.80 -10.90 -5.33
N TYR A 175 3.68 -11.44 -5.78
CA TYR A 175 2.75 -12.20 -4.94
C TYR A 175 3.30 -13.57 -4.54
N GLU A 176 3.97 -14.27 -5.45
CA GLU A 176 4.65 -15.53 -5.16
C GLU A 176 5.74 -15.33 -4.11
N GLN A 177 6.57 -14.28 -4.25
CA GLN A 177 7.58 -13.94 -3.26
C GLN A 177 6.94 -13.64 -1.90
N PHE A 178 5.85 -12.88 -1.86
CA PHE A 178 5.11 -12.63 -0.62
C PHE A 178 4.61 -13.93 0.02
N CYS A 179 4.05 -14.85 -0.78
CA CYS A 179 3.62 -16.16 -0.29
C CYS A 179 4.79 -16.95 0.30
N SER A 180 5.90 -17.03 -0.44
CA SER A 180 7.11 -17.73 -0.02
C SER A 180 7.66 -17.21 1.32
N ASP A 181 7.68 -15.88 1.50
CA ASP A 181 8.20 -15.25 2.71
C ASP A 181 7.31 -15.49 3.93
N PHE A 182 5.99 -15.55 3.76
CA PHE A 182 5.04 -15.44 4.89
C PHE A 182 4.18 -16.68 5.14
N GLU A 183 4.13 -17.66 4.24
CA GLU A 183 3.53 -18.97 4.53
C GLU A 183 4.20 -19.67 5.73
N PRO A 184 5.55 -19.71 5.84
CA PRO A 184 6.21 -20.29 7.01
C PRO A 184 5.88 -19.55 8.31
N VAL A 185 5.69 -18.23 8.24
CA VAL A 185 5.28 -17.40 9.39
C VAL A 185 3.89 -17.79 9.85
N LEU A 186 2.91 -17.91 8.95
CA LEU A 186 1.56 -18.34 9.32
C LEU A 186 1.56 -19.77 9.89
N ALA A 187 2.36 -20.68 9.32
CA ALA A 187 2.50 -22.04 9.82
C ALA A 187 3.02 -22.07 11.26
N ARG A 188 4.06 -21.27 11.58
CA ARG A 188 4.59 -21.10 12.94
C ARG A 188 3.50 -20.64 13.91
N TRP A 189 2.74 -19.60 13.56
CA TRP A 189 1.67 -19.05 14.41
C TRP A 189 0.45 -19.96 14.57
N ARG A 190 0.23 -20.88 13.63
CA ARG A 190 -0.78 -21.95 13.76
C ARG A 190 -0.32 -23.06 14.70
N ALA A 191 0.97 -23.40 14.70
CA ALA A 191 1.54 -24.41 15.57
C ALA A 191 1.74 -23.94 17.02
N ALA A 192 1.89 -22.63 17.24
CA ALA A 192 2.09 -22.04 18.56
C ALA A 192 0.85 -22.21 19.46
N ARG A 193 0.99 -22.98 20.55
CA ARG A 193 -0.08 -23.23 21.55
C ARG A 193 -0.08 -22.21 22.69
N GLY A 194 -0.39 -20.95 22.38
CA GLY A 194 -0.77 -19.95 23.39
C GLY A 194 0.36 -19.38 24.25
N LYS A 195 1.61 -19.33 23.76
CA LYS A 195 2.63 -18.47 24.37
C LYS A 195 2.31 -17.01 24.05
N ASP A 196 2.39 -16.14 25.05
CA ASP A 196 2.18 -14.70 24.90
C ASP A 196 3.41 -14.05 24.23
N GLU A 197 3.56 -14.27 22.93
CA GLU A 197 4.68 -13.78 22.12
C GLU A 197 4.34 -12.42 21.47
N THR A 198 3.85 -11.47 22.27
CA THR A 198 3.33 -10.17 21.78
C THR A 198 4.39 -9.36 21.01
N GLY A 199 5.65 -9.37 21.46
CA GLY A 199 6.78 -8.75 20.74
C GLY A 199 7.03 -9.38 19.36
N MET A 200 7.05 -10.72 19.28
CA MET A 200 7.19 -11.43 18.01
C MET A 200 6.00 -11.15 17.08
N ALA A 201 4.78 -11.12 17.62
CA ALA A 201 3.58 -10.80 16.85
C ALA A 201 3.67 -9.40 16.25
N PHE A 202 4.12 -8.42 17.04
CA PHE A 202 4.41 -7.08 16.56
C PHE A 202 5.45 -7.07 15.43
N ALA A 203 6.59 -7.75 15.65
CA ALA A 203 7.66 -7.78 14.65
C ALA A 203 7.20 -8.39 13.33
N ASP A 204 6.51 -9.53 13.39
CA ASP A 204 5.99 -10.21 12.20
C ASP A 204 4.90 -9.38 11.53
N TYR A 205 3.96 -8.80 12.29
CA TYR A 205 2.88 -8.02 11.70
C TYR A 205 3.41 -6.78 10.95
N VAL A 206 4.38 -6.08 11.55
CA VAL A 206 5.04 -4.95 10.88
C VAL A 206 5.77 -5.40 9.61
N ARG A 207 6.45 -6.56 9.61
CA ARG A 207 7.13 -7.11 8.41
C ARG A 207 6.13 -7.50 7.33
N VAL A 208 5.09 -8.24 7.68
CA VAL A 208 3.99 -8.66 6.79
C VAL A 208 3.36 -7.43 6.13
N LEU A 209 2.94 -6.46 6.93
CA LEU A 209 2.29 -5.26 6.40
C LEU A 209 3.25 -4.41 5.55
N THR A 210 4.52 -4.30 5.95
CA THR A 210 5.51 -3.54 5.17
C THR A 210 5.77 -4.17 3.80
N SER A 211 5.74 -5.50 3.70
CA SER A 211 5.85 -6.20 2.43
C SER A 211 4.55 -6.13 1.63
N TRP A 212 3.40 -6.37 2.27
CA TRP A 212 2.09 -6.36 1.63
C TRP A 212 1.72 -5.00 1.04
N ARG A 213 1.93 -3.91 1.79
CA ARG A 213 1.40 -2.57 1.45
C ARG A 213 1.81 -2.05 0.08
N ARG A 214 2.85 -2.59 -0.55
CA ARG A 214 3.27 -2.19 -1.91
C ARG A 214 2.42 -2.84 -3.00
N LEU A 215 1.91 -4.05 -2.75
CA LEU A 215 1.23 -4.87 -3.76
C LEU A 215 -0.13 -4.28 -4.15
N PRO A 216 -0.99 -3.84 -3.21
CA PRO A 216 -2.25 -3.21 -3.59
C PRO A 216 -2.11 -1.93 -4.41
N TYR A 217 -0.98 -1.23 -4.37
CA TYR A 217 -0.73 -0.08 -5.26
C TYR A 217 -0.33 -0.48 -6.68
N LEU A 218 0.25 -1.67 -6.84
CA LEU A 218 0.60 -2.22 -8.15
C LEU A 218 -0.57 -3.00 -8.75
N ASP A 219 -1.46 -3.54 -7.91
CA ASP A 219 -2.63 -4.29 -8.34
C ASP A 219 -3.80 -3.35 -8.68
N PRO A 220 -4.30 -3.35 -9.93
CA PRO A 220 -5.53 -2.65 -10.33
C PRO A 220 -6.81 -3.18 -9.67
N GLY A 221 -6.78 -4.35 -9.02
CA GLY A 221 -7.98 -5.00 -8.53
C GLY A 221 -8.88 -5.50 -9.66
N LEU A 222 -8.30 -6.10 -10.70
CA LEU A 222 -9.05 -6.64 -11.85
C LEU A 222 -10.06 -7.73 -11.44
N ALA A 223 -11.08 -7.91 -12.28
CA ALA A 223 -12.01 -9.03 -12.16
C ALA A 223 -11.24 -10.37 -12.27
N PRO A 224 -11.51 -11.37 -11.40
CA PRO A 224 -10.80 -12.65 -11.40
C PRO A 224 -10.78 -13.36 -12.76
N GLU A 225 -11.84 -13.19 -13.55
CA GLU A 225 -12.01 -13.78 -14.87
C GLU A 225 -11.05 -13.20 -15.92
N LEU A 226 -10.44 -12.04 -15.63
CA LEU A 226 -9.44 -11.38 -16.48
C LEU A 226 -8.00 -11.79 -16.13
N LEU A 227 -7.82 -12.56 -15.06
CA LEU A 227 -6.51 -12.93 -14.54
C LEU A 227 -6.12 -14.35 -14.99
N PRO A 228 -4.80 -14.68 -14.98
CA PRO A 228 -4.33 -16.04 -15.18
C PRO A 228 -4.98 -17.02 -14.18
N ARG A 229 -5.15 -18.29 -14.60
CA ARG A 229 -5.78 -19.32 -13.74
C ARG A 229 -5.04 -19.55 -12.43
N ASP A 230 -3.71 -19.52 -12.48
CA ASP A 230 -2.82 -19.77 -11.34
C ASP A 230 -2.39 -18.48 -10.61
N TRP A 231 -3.19 -17.41 -10.72
CA TRP A 231 -2.89 -16.10 -10.14
C TRP A 231 -2.65 -16.15 -8.62
N SER A 232 -1.41 -15.85 -8.22
CA SER A 232 -0.94 -15.89 -6.84
C SER A 232 -1.54 -14.78 -5.97
N GLY A 233 -2.05 -13.69 -6.56
CA GLY A 233 -2.61 -12.57 -5.80
C GLY A 233 -3.82 -12.94 -4.94
N THR A 234 -4.61 -13.95 -5.33
CA THR A 234 -5.69 -14.48 -4.48
C THR A 234 -5.14 -15.15 -3.22
N LYS A 235 -4.17 -16.05 -3.41
CA LYS A 235 -3.50 -16.78 -2.34
C LYS A 235 -2.77 -15.83 -1.38
N ALA A 236 -2.06 -14.85 -1.93
CA ALA A 236 -1.33 -13.84 -1.15
C ALA A 236 -2.28 -12.97 -0.31
N ALA A 237 -3.43 -12.54 -0.87
CA ALA A 237 -4.44 -11.81 -0.12
C ALA A 237 -5.00 -12.64 1.04
N ASP A 238 -5.35 -13.90 0.80
CA ASP A 238 -5.87 -14.80 1.83
C ASP A 238 -4.83 -15.03 2.95
N LEU A 239 -3.56 -15.17 2.59
CA LEU A 239 -2.44 -15.27 3.53
C LEU A 239 -2.28 -13.98 4.35
N PHE A 240 -2.29 -12.81 3.72
CA PHE A 240 -2.21 -11.52 4.41
C PHE A 240 -3.33 -11.36 5.43
N PHE A 241 -4.58 -11.56 5.04
CA PHE A 241 -5.72 -11.41 5.96
C PHE A 241 -5.73 -12.49 7.06
N ALA A 242 -5.22 -13.69 6.79
CA ALA A 242 -5.05 -14.72 7.83
C ALA A 242 -3.98 -14.32 8.86
N LEU A 243 -2.87 -13.74 8.42
CA LEU A 243 -1.83 -13.21 9.31
C LEU A 243 -2.33 -12.00 10.08
N GLN A 244 -3.02 -11.05 9.43
CA GLN A 244 -3.62 -9.89 10.11
C GLN A 244 -4.51 -10.34 11.26
N ARG A 245 -5.51 -11.18 11.00
CA ARG A 245 -6.43 -11.69 12.03
C ARG A 245 -5.71 -12.37 13.21
N ARG A 246 -4.52 -12.92 12.98
CA ARG A 246 -3.76 -13.65 14.00
C ARG A 246 -2.82 -12.76 14.80
N LEU A 247 -2.25 -11.73 14.17
CA LEU A 247 -1.15 -10.95 14.71
C LEU A 247 -1.55 -9.56 15.19
N GLU A 248 -2.65 -9.00 14.68
CA GLU A 248 -3.11 -7.64 14.97
C GLU A 248 -3.32 -7.45 16.48
N GLU A 249 -4.25 -8.15 17.12
CA GLU A 249 -4.52 -7.95 18.56
C GLU A 249 -3.26 -8.16 19.45
N PRO A 250 -2.48 -9.26 19.36
CA PRO A 250 -1.26 -9.41 20.17
C PRO A 250 -0.22 -8.32 19.88
N SER A 251 -0.12 -7.86 18.64
CA SER A 251 0.77 -6.77 18.27
C SER A 251 0.35 -5.45 18.93
N HIS A 252 -0.95 -5.15 19.03
CA HIS A 252 -1.44 -3.93 19.66
C HIS A 252 -1.24 -3.97 21.18
N ARG A 253 -1.37 -5.15 21.81
CA ARG A 253 -1.01 -5.34 23.23
C ARG A 253 0.44 -4.98 23.51
N PHE A 254 1.38 -5.49 22.71
CA PHE A 254 2.81 -5.16 22.84
C PHE A 254 3.07 -3.65 22.78
N VAL A 255 2.47 -2.95 21.81
CA VAL A 255 2.68 -1.50 21.64
C VAL A 255 2.16 -0.72 22.85
N THR A 256 1.04 -1.17 23.43
CA THR A 256 0.44 -0.54 24.62
C THR A 256 1.34 -0.72 25.86
N GLU A 257 1.98 -1.89 26.02
CA GLU A 257 2.91 -2.18 27.12
C GLU A 257 4.25 -1.42 27.02
N VAL A 258 4.63 -1.01 25.80
CA VAL A 258 5.93 -0.38 25.52
C VAL A 258 5.90 1.16 25.70
N ARG A 259 4.73 1.78 25.71
CA ARG A 259 4.51 3.23 25.78
C ARG A 259 4.64 3.81 27.20
#